data_AF-A0A355PML2-F1
#
_entry.id   AF-A0A355PML2-F1
#
_cell.length_a   1.000
_cell.length_b   1.000
_cell.length_c   1.000
_cell.angle_alpha   90.00
_cell.angle_beta   90.00
_cell.angle_gamma   90.00
#
_symmetry.space_group_name_H-M   'P 1'
#
loop_
_entity.id
_entity.type
_entity.pdbx_description
1 polymer ?
#
loop_
_entity_poly.entity_id
_entity_poly.type
_entity_poly.pdbx_seq_one_letter_code
_entity_poly.pdbx_strand_id
1 'polypeptide(L)'
;MSQVIIIGGGAAGMMAAIAAAGAGHKVCIYEKNEKLGKKVYITGKGRCNITNACDTEELFGNVVHNAKFLYSSFYTFTNTDIVELLERYGCPVKTERGNRVFPVSDKSSDVIHALTVCLRDLGVNVELHEEVAEVLQEDGHVTGVRLKRGNRTVPADAVIVTTGGLSYPSTGSTGDGYRFAKELGHTITELSPALVPFEAKEPVCKELQGLSLRNIHAEIRNGKKVLFEEFGEMLFTHFGVSGPVLLSASSYVASTLKKGPLTLSIDLKPALSAEQLDARILRDFEEAKNKQYKNSLNHLLPAKLISVIIERSGISPEKKVNEITREERHALVCAVKDFCITLVGLRDYKEAIITQGGVSVREVNPSTMESKKTAGLYFAGEVLDLDAVTGGFNLQIAWSTGYLAGISVPQ
;
A
#
# COMPACT_ATOMS: atom_id res chain seq x y z
N MET A 1 -29.03 -15.52 -18.48
CA MET A 1 -27.57 -15.62 -18.64
C MET A 1 -27.07 -14.35 -19.29
N SER A 2 -26.56 -13.43 -18.47
CA SER A 2 -26.01 -12.14 -18.90
C SER A 2 -24.62 -12.23 -19.56
N GLN A 3 -24.33 -11.27 -20.45
CA GLN A 3 -23.01 -10.95 -20.99
C GLN A 3 -22.30 -9.96 -20.07
N VAL A 4 -21.21 -10.38 -19.45
CA VAL A 4 -20.47 -9.58 -18.47
C VAL A 4 -19.09 -9.24 -19.01
N ILE A 5 -18.79 -7.95 -19.04
CA ILE A 5 -17.46 -7.45 -19.40
C ILE A 5 -16.72 -7.00 -18.14
N ILE A 6 -15.49 -7.47 -17.99
CA ILE A 6 -14.57 -7.00 -16.96
C ILE A 6 -13.49 -6.15 -17.62
N ILE A 7 -13.30 -4.92 -17.13
CA ILE A 7 -12.25 -4.02 -17.63
C ILE A 7 -11.08 -4.05 -16.67
N GLY A 8 -9.95 -4.60 -17.14
CA GLY A 8 -8.73 -4.79 -16.36
C GLY A 8 -8.58 -6.22 -15.83
N GLY A 9 -7.42 -6.82 -16.09
CA GLY A 9 -7.03 -8.17 -15.70
C GLY A 9 -6.20 -8.21 -14.41
N GLY A 10 -6.46 -7.28 -13.49
CA GLY A 10 -5.78 -7.20 -12.19
C GLY A 10 -6.35 -8.16 -11.16
N ALA A 11 -6.00 -7.92 -9.89
CA ALA A 11 -6.49 -8.71 -8.77
C ALA A 11 -8.03 -8.78 -8.71
N ALA A 12 -8.68 -7.62 -8.62
CA ALA A 12 -10.13 -7.53 -8.56
C ALA A 12 -10.80 -8.05 -9.86
N GLY A 13 -10.22 -7.78 -11.02
CA GLY A 13 -10.78 -8.20 -12.31
C GLY A 13 -10.79 -9.71 -12.50
N MET A 14 -9.68 -10.38 -12.19
CA MET A 14 -9.64 -11.85 -12.22
C MET A 14 -10.66 -12.45 -11.23
N MET A 15 -10.83 -11.86 -10.05
CA MET A 15 -11.80 -12.35 -9.08
C MET A 15 -13.25 -12.10 -9.49
N ALA A 16 -13.55 -10.92 -10.02
CA ALA A 16 -14.88 -10.60 -10.54
C ALA A 16 -15.26 -11.54 -11.69
N ALA A 17 -14.31 -11.85 -12.58
CA ALA A 17 -14.54 -12.78 -13.67
C ALA A 17 -14.80 -14.22 -13.19
N ILE A 18 -13.99 -14.72 -12.25
CA ILE A 18 -14.17 -16.04 -11.63
C ILE A 18 -15.56 -16.13 -10.98
N ALA A 19 -15.94 -15.11 -10.20
CA ALA A 19 -17.20 -15.08 -9.48
C ALA A 19 -18.41 -15.00 -10.44
N ALA A 20 -18.38 -14.13 -11.44
CA ALA A 20 -19.46 -14.00 -12.43
C ALA A 20 -19.61 -15.26 -13.29
N ALA A 21 -18.51 -15.86 -13.74
CA ALA A 21 -18.56 -17.11 -14.50
C ALA A 21 -19.06 -18.28 -13.63
N GLY A 22 -18.63 -18.35 -12.38
CA GLY A 22 -19.15 -19.31 -11.39
C GLY A 22 -20.65 -19.17 -11.12
N ALA A 23 -21.20 -17.95 -11.25
CA ALA A 23 -22.64 -17.69 -11.18
C ALA A 23 -23.41 -18.03 -12.48
N GLY A 24 -22.72 -18.50 -13.53
CA GLY A 24 -23.31 -18.96 -14.79
C GLY A 24 -23.40 -17.90 -15.89
N HIS A 25 -22.69 -16.77 -15.76
CA HIS A 25 -22.65 -15.73 -16.79
C HIS A 25 -21.63 -16.02 -17.90
N LYS A 26 -21.81 -15.38 -19.06
CA LYS A 26 -20.79 -15.35 -20.11
C LYS A 26 -19.86 -14.16 -19.85
N VAL A 27 -18.58 -14.42 -19.61
CA VAL A 27 -17.64 -13.41 -19.13
C VAL A 27 -16.49 -13.20 -20.11
N CYS A 28 -16.15 -11.94 -20.36
CA CYS A 28 -14.95 -11.54 -21.10
C CYS A 28 -14.15 -10.50 -20.30
N ILE A 29 -12.85 -10.74 -20.13
CA ILE A 29 -11.89 -9.76 -19.58
C ILE A 29 -11.21 -9.03 -20.75
N TYR A 30 -11.25 -7.70 -20.74
CA TYR A 30 -10.43 -6.85 -21.61
C TYR A 30 -9.26 -6.28 -20.81
N GLU A 31 -8.04 -6.66 -21.17
CA GLU A 31 -6.79 -6.22 -20.55
C GLU A 31 -5.92 -5.51 -21.59
N LYS A 32 -5.48 -4.30 -21.27
CA LYS A 32 -4.65 -3.48 -22.16
C LYS A 32 -3.24 -4.02 -22.36
N ASN A 33 -2.75 -4.80 -21.39
CA ASN A 33 -1.40 -5.35 -21.38
C ASN A 33 -1.32 -6.68 -22.15
N GLU A 34 -0.09 -7.15 -22.35
CA GLU A 34 0.25 -8.44 -22.94
C GLU A 34 0.00 -9.65 -22.03
N LYS A 35 -0.43 -9.41 -20.78
CA LYS A 35 -0.72 -10.44 -19.78
C LYS A 35 -1.54 -9.89 -18.63
N LEU A 36 -2.27 -10.78 -17.96
CA LEU A 36 -2.98 -10.51 -16.71
C LEU A 36 -2.01 -10.28 -15.54
N GLY A 37 -2.51 -9.64 -14.48
CA GLY A 37 -1.85 -9.63 -13.17
C GLY A 37 -0.51 -8.89 -13.12
N LYS A 38 -0.20 -7.98 -14.05
CA LYS A 38 1.08 -7.24 -14.06
C LYS A 38 1.43 -6.56 -12.73
N LYS A 39 0.44 -5.94 -12.08
CA LYS A 39 0.64 -5.33 -10.76
C LYS A 39 0.77 -6.38 -9.65
N VAL A 40 -0.03 -7.46 -9.70
CA VAL A 40 0.10 -8.62 -8.79
C VAL A 40 1.52 -9.20 -8.88
N TYR A 41 2.11 -9.22 -10.07
CA TYR A 41 3.45 -9.74 -10.29
C TYR A 41 4.53 -9.02 -9.46
N ILE A 42 4.39 -7.71 -9.23
CA ILE A 42 5.40 -6.90 -8.51
C ILE A 42 5.12 -6.75 -7.01
N THR A 43 3.93 -7.12 -6.53
CA THR A 43 3.57 -6.97 -5.12
C THR A 43 4.42 -7.86 -4.22
N GLY A 44 4.63 -7.44 -2.97
CA GLY A 44 5.47 -8.20 -2.03
C GLY A 44 6.90 -8.41 -2.53
N LYS A 45 7.43 -7.48 -3.36
CA LYS A 45 8.74 -7.60 -4.03
C LYS A 45 8.84 -8.85 -4.92
N GLY A 46 7.78 -9.15 -5.66
CA GLY A 46 7.71 -10.33 -6.54
C GLY A 46 7.20 -11.59 -5.86
N ARG A 47 6.90 -11.56 -4.56
CA ARG A 47 6.39 -12.70 -3.81
C ARG A 47 4.85 -12.78 -3.77
N CYS A 48 4.17 -11.64 -3.94
CA CYS A 48 2.74 -11.46 -3.69
C CYS A 48 2.34 -11.74 -2.23
N ASN A 49 2.14 -10.66 -1.45
CA ASN A 49 1.51 -10.78 -0.13
C ASN A 49 -0.01 -10.87 -0.32
N ILE A 50 -0.51 -12.09 -0.55
CA ILE A 50 -1.84 -12.43 -1.05
C ILE A 50 -2.94 -11.80 -0.21
N THR A 51 -2.84 -11.94 1.12
CA THR A 51 -3.80 -11.46 2.10
C THR A 51 -3.13 -11.41 3.48
N ASN A 52 -3.90 -11.10 4.53
CA ASN A 52 -3.50 -11.22 5.92
C ASN A 52 -4.36 -12.28 6.62
N ALA A 53 -3.75 -13.15 7.42
CA ALA A 53 -4.39 -14.25 8.15
C ALA A 53 -5.01 -13.80 9.50
N CYS A 54 -5.14 -12.50 9.73
CA CYS A 54 -5.84 -11.96 10.89
C CYS A 54 -7.36 -12.24 10.82
N ASP A 55 -8.07 -11.96 11.90
CA ASP A 55 -9.53 -11.98 11.88
C ASP A 55 -10.11 -10.80 11.09
N THR A 56 -11.41 -10.86 10.82
CA THR A 56 -12.12 -9.86 10.00
C THR A 56 -12.16 -8.47 10.66
N GLU A 57 -12.22 -8.40 11.99
CA GLU A 57 -12.20 -7.11 12.71
C GLU A 57 -10.83 -6.44 12.57
N GLU A 58 -9.75 -7.21 12.63
CA GLU A 58 -8.40 -6.73 12.35
C GLU A 58 -8.23 -6.35 10.86
N LEU A 59 -8.88 -7.04 9.91
CA LEU A 59 -8.92 -6.58 8.51
C LEU A 59 -9.52 -5.17 8.41
N PHE A 60 -10.67 -4.92 9.04
CA PHE A 60 -11.29 -3.58 9.07
C PHE A 60 -10.41 -2.54 9.75
N GLY A 61 -9.77 -2.90 10.86
CA GLY A 61 -8.86 -2.01 11.61
C GLY A 61 -7.66 -1.53 10.78
N ASN A 62 -7.29 -2.28 9.76
CA ASN A 62 -6.19 -1.96 8.84
C ASN A 62 -6.63 -1.21 7.56
N VAL A 63 -7.94 -1.00 7.37
CA VAL A 63 -8.46 -0.14 6.30
C VAL A 63 -8.43 1.31 6.76
N VAL A 64 -7.75 2.17 6.01
CA VAL A 64 -7.55 3.58 6.39
C VAL A 64 -8.81 4.41 6.05
N HIS A 65 -9.40 4.19 4.87
CA HIS A 65 -10.58 4.93 4.42
C HIS A 65 -11.75 4.00 4.10
N ASN A 66 -12.95 4.46 4.50
CA ASN A 66 -14.22 3.84 4.14
C ASN A 66 -14.38 2.36 4.55
N ALA A 67 -13.74 1.91 5.64
CA ALA A 67 -13.80 0.53 6.14
C ALA A 67 -15.23 -0.05 6.22
N LYS A 68 -16.22 0.75 6.67
CA LYS A 68 -17.62 0.33 6.80
C LYS A 68 -18.28 -0.06 5.47
N PHE A 69 -17.80 0.47 4.33
CA PHE A 69 -18.29 0.10 3.01
C PHE A 69 -17.97 -1.36 2.67
N LEU A 70 -16.88 -1.90 3.23
CA LEU A 70 -16.40 -3.25 2.97
C LEU A 70 -17.11 -4.33 3.78
N TYR A 71 -18.12 -3.98 4.60
CA TYR A 71 -18.80 -4.96 5.46
C TYR A 71 -19.31 -6.16 4.64
N SER A 72 -20.12 -5.91 3.61
CA SER A 72 -20.67 -6.99 2.80
C SER A 72 -19.58 -7.77 2.07
N SER A 73 -18.56 -7.10 1.50
CA SER A 73 -17.55 -7.76 0.70
C SER A 73 -16.62 -8.64 1.54
N PHE A 74 -16.14 -8.15 2.69
CA PHE A 74 -15.26 -8.91 3.59
C PHE A 74 -15.94 -10.12 4.21
N TYR A 75 -17.25 -10.03 4.50
CA TYR A 75 -18.01 -11.17 5.03
C TYR A 75 -18.52 -12.13 3.93
N THR A 76 -18.54 -11.70 2.66
CA THR A 76 -18.96 -12.56 1.54
C THR A 76 -17.81 -13.34 0.93
N PHE A 77 -16.61 -12.75 0.88
CA PHE A 77 -15.40 -13.40 0.41
C PHE A 77 -14.22 -12.98 1.27
N THR A 78 -13.85 -13.86 2.19
CA THR A 78 -12.91 -13.64 3.27
C THR A 78 -11.46 -13.84 2.83
N ASN A 79 -10.52 -13.59 3.74
CA ASN A 79 -9.12 -13.95 3.60
C ASN A 79 -8.88 -15.46 3.56
N THR A 80 -9.77 -16.27 4.14
CA THR A 80 -9.68 -17.72 4.09
C THR A 80 -10.12 -18.24 2.73
N ASP A 81 -11.18 -17.66 2.15
CA ASP A 81 -11.70 -18.08 0.84
C ASP A 81 -10.68 -17.90 -0.30
N ILE A 82 -9.92 -16.80 -0.31
CA ILE A 82 -8.85 -16.62 -1.31
C ILE A 82 -7.71 -17.63 -1.13
N VAL A 83 -7.38 -18.00 0.12
CA VAL A 83 -6.39 -19.03 0.39
C VAL A 83 -6.86 -20.37 -0.14
N GLU A 84 -8.07 -20.80 0.21
CA GLU A 84 -8.64 -22.07 -0.25
C GLU A 84 -8.75 -22.14 -1.77
N LEU A 85 -9.13 -21.04 -2.42
CA LEU A 85 -9.18 -20.96 -3.88
C LEU A 85 -7.80 -21.18 -4.49
N LEU A 86 -6.76 -20.50 -4.00
CA LEU A 86 -5.41 -20.62 -4.53
C LEU A 86 -4.85 -22.03 -4.29
N GLU A 87 -5.06 -22.61 -3.12
CA GLU A 87 -4.61 -23.98 -2.81
C GLU A 87 -5.30 -25.02 -3.71
N ARG A 88 -6.61 -24.86 -3.95
CA ARG A 88 -7.38 -25.73 -4.87
C ARG A 88 -6.80 -25.72 -6.28
N TYR A 89 -6.27 -24.58 -6.72
CA TYR A 89 -5.63 -24.41 -8.04
C TYR A 89 -4.09 -24.55 -8.00
N GLY A 90 -3.56 -25.24 -6.98
CA GLY A 90 -2.16 -25.68 -6.95
C GLY A 90 -1.15 -24.64 -6.48
N CYS A 91 -1.59 -23.56 -5.82
CA CYS A 91 -0.73 -22.54 -5.22
C CYS A 91 -0.80 -22.63 -3.69
N PRO A 92 -0.02 -23.53 -3.04
CA PRO A 92 0.05 -23.62 -1.59
C PRO A 92 0.59 -22.33 -0.98
N VAL A 93 0.07 -21.96 0.21
CA VAL A 93 0.45 -20.70 0.88
C VAL A 93 1.14 -20.94 2.23
N LYS A 94 1.81 -19.91 2.74
CA LYS A 94 2.45 -19.86 4.05
C LYS A 94 2.17 -18.53 4.73
N THR A 95 2.02 -18.55 6.05
CA THR A 95 1.86 -17.36 6.88
C THR A 95 3.20 -16.99 7.52
N GLU A 96 3.59 -15.73 7.38
CA GLU A 96 4.82 -15.16 7.97
C GLU A 96 4.51 -14.19 9.11
N ARG A 97 5.55 -13.62 9.72
CA ARG A 97 5.44 -12.58 10.75
C ARG A 97 4.48 -11.46 10.32
N GLY A 98 3.61 -11.07 11.25
CA GLY A 98 2.55 -10.07 11.03
C GLY A 98 1.36 -10.64 10.26
N ASN A 99 1.12 -11.95 10.35
CA ASN A 99 0.04 -12.67 9.69
C ASN A 99 0.00 -12.51 8.15
N ARG A 100 1.12 -12.14 7.53
CA ARG A 100 1.20 -11.91 6.09
C ARG A 100 1.22 -13.24 5.35
N VAL A 101 0.38 -13.40 4.34
CA VAL A 101 0.23 -14.67 3.61
C VAL A 101 0.92 -14.57 2.25
N PHE A 102 1.82 -15.51 1.98
CA PHE A 102 2.59 -15.59 0.73
C PHE A 102 2.44 -16.98 0.10
N PRO A 103 2.63 -17.13 -1.22
CA PRO A 103 2.80 -18.45 -1.81
C PRO A 103 4.05 -19.12 -1.23
N VAL A 104 4.01 -20.43 -1.01
CA VAL A 104 5.16 -21.20 -0.47
C VAL A 104 6.41 -21.00 -1.34
N SER A 105 6.22 -20.89 -2.66
CA SER A 105 7.26 -20.69 -3.66
C SER A 105 7.93 -19.33 -3.65
N ASP A 106 7.38 -18.35 -2.92
CA ASP A 106 7.80 -16.94 -2.94
C ASP A 106 7.70 -16.28 -4.32
N LYS A 107 6.84 -16.79 -5.21
CA LYS A 107 6.63 -16.24 -6.56
C LYS A 107 5.19 -15.81 -6.79
N SER A 108 5.01 -14.53 -7.08
CA SER A 108 3.74 -13.94 -7.50
C SER A 108 3.17 -14.57 -8.78
N SER A 109 4.05 -15.11 -9.64
CA SER A 109 3.64 -15.83 -10.86
C SER A 109 2.74 -17.02 -10.57
N ASP A 110 2.90 -17.68 -9.43
CA ASP A 110 2.16 -18.89 -9.09
C ASP A 110 0.73 -18.56 -8.67
N VAL A 111 0.56 -17.41 -7.99
CA VAL A 111 -0.77 -16.83 -7.70
C VAL A 111 -1.50 -16.48 -8.99
N ILE A 112 -0.83 -15.79 -9.92
CA ILE A 112 -1.42 -15.41 -11.22
C ILE A 112 -1.75 -16.67 -12.04
N HIS A 113 -0.89 -17.69 -12.00
CA HIS A 113 -1.11 -18.95 -12.69
C HIS A 113 -2.35 -19.67 -12.16
N ALA A 114 -2.48 -19.81 -10.84
CA ALA A 114 -3.64 -20.45 -10.20
C ALA A 114 -4.96 -19.75 -10.61
N LEU A 115 -4.99 -18.42 -10.57
CA LEU A 115 -6.16 -17.64 -11.01
C LEU A 115 -6.44 -17.80 -12.50
N THR A 116 -5.40 -17.84 -13.33
CA THR A 116 -5.55 -18.04 -14.80
C THR A 116 -6.09 -19.43 -15.13
N VAL A 117 -5.65 -20.47 -14.40
CA VAL A 117 -6.21 -21.83 -14.54
C VAL A 117 -7.69 -21.83 -14.16
N CYS A 118 -8.05 -21.19 -13.05
CA CYS A 118 -9.45 -21.05 -12.63
C CYS A 118 -10.32 -20.36 -13.68
N LEU A 119 -9.87 -19.23 -14.23
CA LEU A 119 -10.56 -18.52 -15.31
C LEU A 119 -10.81 -19.41 -16.54
N ARG A 120 -9.79 -20.16 -16.96
CA ARG A 120 -9.89 -21.07 -18.11
C ARG A 120 -10.86 -22.21 -17.84
N ASP A 121 -10.82 -22.81 -16.66
CA ASP A 121 -11.69 -23.93 -16.29
C ASP A 121 -13.16 -23.50 -16.20
N LEU A 122 -13.42 -22.22 -15.87
CA LEU A 122 -14.75 -21.59 -15.91
C LEU A 122 -15.15 -21.07 -17.30
N GLY A 123 -14.31 -21.22 -18.32
CA GLY A 123 -14.61 -20.77 -19.68
C GLY A 123 -14.65 -19.26 -19.88
N VAL A 124 -13.95 -18.48 -19.02
CA VAL A 124 -13.83 -17.03 -19.18
C VAL A 124 -12.99 -16.69 -20.42
N ASN A 125 -13.50 -15.81 -21.28
CA ASN A 125 -12.70 -15.28 -22.39
C ASN A 125 -11.76 -14.18 -21.90
N VAL A 126 -10.52 -14.16 -22.40
CA VAL A 126 -9.51 -13.16 -22.02
C VAL A 126 -8.92 -12.55 -23.29
N GLU A 127 -9.17 -11.26 -23.48
CA GLU A 127 -8.69 -10.47 -24.62
C GLU A 127 -7.57 -9.53 -24.14
N LEU A 128 -6.34 -9.90 -24.45
CA LEU A 128 -5.13 -9.13 -24.14
C LEU A 128 -4.85 -8.11 -25.25
N HIS A 129 -4.08 -7.07 -24.95
CA HIS A 129 -3.82 -5.94 -25.86
C HIS A 129 -5.08 -5.18 -26.31
N GLU A 130 -6.15 -5.28 -25.53
CA GLU A 130 -7.43 -4.64 -25.84
C GLU A 130 -7.74 -3.59 -24.76
N GLU A 131 -7.33 -2.36 -25.02
CA GLU A 131 -7.66 -1.20 -24.20
C GLU A 131 -9.10 -0.78 -24.44
N VAL A 132 -9.91 -0.68 -23.38
CA VAL A 132 -11.25 -0.09 -23.44
C VAL A 132 -11.13 1.43 -23.50
N ALA A 133 -11.72 2.03 -24.52
CA ALA A 133 -11.77 3.48 -24.70
C ALA A 133 -12.93 4.13 -23.94
N GLU A 134 -14.09 3.47 -23.87
CA GLU A 134 -15.31 4.03 -23.29
C GLU A 134 -16.23 2.92 -22.77
N VAL A 135 -16.97 3.23 -21.71
CA VAL A 135 -18.11 2.43 -21.25
C VAL A 135 -19.39 3.08 -21.76
N LEU A 136 -20.21 2.32 -22.47
CA LEU A 136 -21.40 2.82 -23.16
C LEU A 136 -22.63 2.64 -22.27
N GLN A 137 -23.50 3.65 -22.26
CA GLN A 137 -24.80 3.58 -21.60
C GLN A 137 -25.90 4.24 -22.45
N GLU A 138 -27.13 3.77 -22.26
CA GLU A 138 -28.35 4.37 -22.79
C GLU A 138 -29.38 4.43 -21.65
N ASP A 139 -30.05 5.58 -21.48
CA ASP A 139 -31.07 5.80 -20.43
C ASP A 139 -30.65 5.33 -19.01
N GLY A 140 -29.38 5.59 -18.65
CA GLY A 140 -28.82 5.23 -17.34
C GLY A 140 -28.51 3.75 -17.15
N HIS A 141 -28.49 2.95 -18.22
CA HIS A 141 -28.16 1.53 -18.20
C HIS A 141 -26.95 1.25 -19.08
N VAL A 142 -26.03 0.42 -18.61
CA VAL A 142 -24.89 -0.04 -19.42
C VAL A 142 -25.39 -0.81 -20.64
N THR A 143 -24.79 -0.54 -21.80
CA THR A 143 -25.07 -1.27 -23.05
C THR A 143 -23.84 -1.96 -23.62
N GLY A 144 -22.64 -1.68 -23.08
CA GLY A 144 -21.40 -2.33 -23.51
C GLY A 144 -20.17 -1.46 -23.33
N VAL A 145 -19.14 -1.75 -24.12
CA VAL A 145 -17.89 -0.99 -24.13
C VAL A 145 -17.44 -0.71 -25.56
N ARG A 146 -16.63 0.34 -25.73
CA ARG A 146 -15.91 0.62 -26.97
C ARG A 146 -14.43 0.30 -26.79
N LEU A 147 -13.90 -0.58 -27.63
CA LEU A 147 -12.48 -0.89 -27.67
C LEU A 147 -11.73 0.19 -28.45
N LYS A 148 -10.57 0.60 -27.96
CA LYS A 148 -9.72 1.61 -28.58
C LYS A 148 -9.17 1.13 -29.91
N ARG A 149 -8.77 -0.14 -29.98
CA ARG A 149 -8.28 -0.76 -31.21
C ARG A 149 -9.45 -1.00 -32.17
N GLY A 150 -9.36 -0.42 -33.36
CA GLY A 150 -10.38 -0.58 -34.41
C GLY A 150 -11.73 0.06 -34.08
N ASN A 151 -11.86 0.79 -32.97
CA ASN A 151 -13.08 1.47 -32.55
C ASN A 151 -14.32 0.55 -32.48
N ARG A 152 -14.09 -0.73 -32.11
CA ARG A 152 -15.13 -1.76 -32.10
C ARG A 152 -15.99 -1.64 -30.83
N THR A 153 -17.31 -1.61 -31.02
CA THR A 153 -18.27 -1.72 -29.92
C THR A 153 -18.54 -3.18 -29.58
N VAL A 154 -18.54 -3.51 -28.29
CA VAL A 154 -18.88 -4.84 -27.77
C VAL A 154 -20.05 -4.68 -26.80
N PRO A 155 -21.23 -5.26 -27.10
CA PRO A 155 -22.39 -5.16 -26.24
C PRO A 155 -22.21 -5.98 -24.95
N ALA A 156 -22.79 -5.52 -23.85
CA ALA A 156 -22.83 -6.23 -22.58
C ALA A 156 -24.04 -5.81 -21.75
N ASP A 157 -24.54 -6.73 -20.93
CA ASP A 157 -25.60 -6.48 -19.96
C ASP A 157 -25.04 -5.91 -18.65
N ALA A 158 -23.77 -6.20 -18.35
CA ALA A 158 -23.06 -5.65 -17.20
C ALA A 158 -21.58 -5.39 -17.51
N VAL A 159 -21.04 -4.32 -16.91
CA VAL A 159 -19.63 -3.94 -16.99
C VAL A 159 -19.07 -3.74 -15.59
N ILE A 160 -17.98 -4.45 -15.27
CA ILE A 160 -17.25 -4.31 -14.00
C ILE A 160 -15.91 -3.64 -14.26
N VAL A 161 -15.74 -2.42 -13.74
CA VAL A 161 -14.52 -1.62 -13.86
C VAL A 161 -13.54 -2.00 -12.76
N THR A 162 -12.39 -2.56 -13.14
CA THR A 162 -11.33 -3.05 -12.23
C THR A 162 -9.93 -2.61 -12.67
N THR A 163 -9.84 -1.40 -13.22
CA THR A 163 -8.64 -0.85 -13.88
C THR A 163 -7.54 -0.40 -12.91
N GLY A 164 -7.75 -0.56 -11.60
CA GLY A 164 -6.83 -0.15 -10.55
C GLY A 164 -6.75 1.38 -10.42
N GLY A 165 -5.69 1.84 -9.75
CA GLY A 165 -5.43 3.27 -9.51
C GLY A 165 -4.46 3.91 -10.50
N LEU A 166 -3.56 4.75 -9.98
CA LEU A 166 -2.48 5.45 -10.71
C LEU A 166 -1.09 4.96 -10.32
N SER A 167 -0.97 4.21 -9.22
CA SER A 167 0.31 3.71 -8.73
C SER A 167 0.90 2.63 -9.64
N TYR A 168 2.22 2.67 -9.83
CA TYR A 168 2.97 1.86 -10.80
C TYR A 168 2.36 1.87 -12.22
N PRO A 169 2.32 3.03 -12.91
CA PRO A 169 1.63 3.15 -14.20
C PRO A 169 2.20 2.24 -15.31
N SER A 170 3.46 1.80 -15.19
CA SER A 170 4.05 0.78 -16.08
C SER A 170 3.36 -0.58 -16.02
N THR A 171 2.51 -0.82 -15.01
CA THR A 171 1.68 -2.02 -14.88
C THR A 171 0.33 -1.90 -15.60
N GLY A 172 0.00 -0.73 -16.14
CA GLY A 172 -1.25 -0.45 -16.86
C GLY A 172 -2.29 0.35 -16.07
N SER A 173 -2.07 0.58 -14.77
CA SER A 173 -2.86 1.44 -13.88
C SER A 173 -2.65 2.92 -14.20
N THR A 174 -3.41 3.41 -15.18
CA THR A 174 -3.29 4.77 -15.74
C THR A 174 -4.48 5.69 -15.43
N GLY A 175 -5.37 5.27 -14.52
CA GLY A 175 -6.53 6.06 -14.12
C GLY A 175 -7.72 6.02 -15.08
N ASP A 176 -7.77 5.05 -16.00
CA ASP A 176 -8.87 4.93 -16.98
C ASP A 176 -10.23 4.75 -16.30
N GLY A 177 -10.28 3.99 -15.20
CA GLY A 177 -11.51 3.80 -14.43
C GLY A 177 -12.07 5.09 -13.85
N TYR A 178 -11.19 6.01 -13.43
CA TYR A 178 -11.60 7.33 -12.96
C TYR A 178 -12.18 8.18 -14.08
N ARG A 179 -11.63 8.05 -15.30
CA ARG A 179 -12.18 8.71 -16.48
C ARG A 179 -13.56 8.17 -16.82
N PHE A 180 -13.72 6.85 -16.92
CA PHE A 180 -15.03 6.22 -17.17
C PHE A 180 -16.07 6.66 -16.13
N ALA A 181 -15.70 6.60 -14.86
CA ALA A 181 -16.57 7.01 -13.77
C ALA A 181 -16.99 8.49 -13.89
N LYS A 182 -16.08 9.42 -14.19
CA LYS A 182 -16.42 10.84 -14.42
C LYS A 182 -17.36 11.03 -15.61
N GLU A 183 -17.10 10.35 -16.72
CA GLU A 183 -17.93 10.40 -17.93
C GLU A 183 -19.36 9.90 -17.65
N LEU A 184 -19.49 8.91 -16.75
CA LEU A 184 -20.77 8.37 -16.26
C LEU A 184 -21.33 9.13 -15.05
N GLY A 185 -20.79 10.30 -14.74
CA GLY A 185 -21.32 11.22 -13.73
C GLY A 185 -20.93 10.92 -12.28
N HIS A 186 -19.98 10.02 -12.03
CA HIS A 186 -19.47 9.75 -10.68
C HIS A 186 -18.46 10.78 -10.19
N THR A 187 -18.40 10.94 -8.87
CA THR A 187 -17.41 11.76 -8.18
C THR A 187 -16.14 10.96 -7.96
N ILE A 188 -15.00 11.54 -8.33
CA ILE A 188 -13.67 11.02 -7.97
C ILE A 188 -13.13 11.85 -6.81
N THR A 189 -12.84 11.21 -5.69
CA THR A 189 -12.24 11.87 -4.52
C THR A 189 -10.81 12.33 -4.81
N GLU A 190 -10.23 13.16 -3.94
CA GLU A 190 -8.88 13.67 -4.16
C GLU A 190 -7.86 12.51 -4.19
N LEU A 191 -7.17 12.36 -5.33
CA LEU A 191 -6.19 11.30 -5.51
C LEU A 191 -4.85 11.70 -4.90
N SER A 192 -4.21 10.78 -4.19
CA SER A 192 -2.87 10.94 -3.64
C SER A 192 -2.05 9.67 -3.77
N PRO A 193 -0.72 9.74 -4.01
CA PRO A 193 0.14 8.59 -3.78
C PRO A 193 0.10 8.22 -2.29
N ALA A 194 0.03 6.93 -2.00
CA ALA A 194 0.01 6.41 -0.64
C ALA A 194 0.85 5.13 -0.53
N LEU A 195 1.23 4.80 0.70
CA LEU A 195 2.24 3.79 0.99
C LEU A 195 3.52 4.04 0.18
N VAL A 196 4.03 5.26 0.31
CA VAL A 196 5.05 5.85 -0.56
C VAL A 196 6.16 6.51 0.29
N PRO A 197 7.43 6.51 -0.16
CA PRO A 197 8.51 7.17 0.58
C PRO A 197 8.31 8.68 0.72
N PHE A 198 8.96 9.28 1.72
CA PHE A 198 9.00 10.73 1.91
C PHE A 198 10.29 11.33 1.38
N GLU A 199 10.18 12.57 0.92
CA GLU A 199 11.29 13.46 0.64
C GLU A 199 11.64 14.26 1.89
N ALA A 200 12.93 14.36 2.19
CA ALA A 200 13.45 15.10 3.33
C ALA A 200 14.23 16.35 2.88
N LYS A 201 14.22 17.40 3.70
CA LYS A 201 14.95 18.64 3.43
C LYS A 201 16.45 18.49 3.67
N GLU A 202 16.83 17.77 4.72
CA GLU A 202 18.20 17.70 5.22
C GLU A 202 19.08 16.74 4.39
N PRO A 203 20.36 17.09 4.14
CA PRO A 203 21.28 16.23 3.39
C PRO A 203 21.65 14.93 4.12
N VAL A 204 21.42 14.88 5.44
CA VAL A 204 21.70 13.73 6.31
C VAL A 204 21.08 12.43 5.82
N CYS A 205 19.91 12.48 5.17
CA CYS A 205 19.28 11.29 4.59
C CYS A 205 20.16 10.65 3.51
N LYS A 206 20.79 11.47 2.67
CA LYS A 206 21.70 11.01 1.62
C LYS A 206 22.99 10.44 2.19
N GLU A 207 23.54 11.04 3.25
CA GLU A 207 24.71 10.52 3.96
C GLU A 207 24.44 9.14 4.60
N LEU A 208 23.23 8.99 5.15
CA LEU A 208 22.77 7.76 5.78
C LEU A 208 22.19 6.75 4.78
N GLN A 209 22.18 7.04 3.48
CA GLN A 209 21.55 6.20 2.47
C GLN A 209 21.92 4.71 2.62
N GLY A 210 20.90 3.86 2.55
CA GLY A 210 21.04 2.41 2.67
C GLY A 210 21.08 1.90 4.12
N LEU A 211 21.15 2.79 5.12
CA LEU A 211 21.02 2.39 6.52
C LEU A 211 19.56 2.08 6.84
N SER A 212 19.28 0.83 7.21
CA SER A 212 18.01 0.43 7.81
C SER A 212 18.10 0.55 9.33
N LEU A 213 17.12 1.22 9.93
CA LEU A 213 16.91 1.25 11.36
C LEU A 213 15.80 0.27 11.73
N ARG A 214 16.03 -0.50 12.78
CA ARG A 214 15.08 -1.46 13.33
C ARG A 214 14.78 -1.13 14.77
N ASN A 215 13.56 -1.45 15.22
CA ASN A 215 13.09 -1.22 16.58
C ASN A 215 13.18 0.26 17.00
N ILE A 216 12.76 1.14 16.09
CA ILE A 216 12.66 2.58 16.34
C ILE A 216 11.20 2.96 16.59
N HIS A 217 10.98 4.09 17.28
CA HIS A 217 9.68 4.74 17.31
C HIS A 217 9.75 5.98 16.43
N ALA A 218 8.90 6.05 15.41
CA ALA A 218 8.81 7.20 14.52
C ALA A 218 7.54 7.98 14.81
N GLU A 219 7.66 9.29 14.90
CA GLU A 219 6.54 10.20 15.14
C GLU A 219 6.55 11.32 14.11
N ILE A 220 5.43 11.55 13.42
CA ILE A 220 5.27 12.68 12.49
C ILE A 220 4.41 13.75 13.15
N ARG A 221 5.00 14.95 13.30
CA ARG A 221 4.41 16.11 13.98
C ARG A 221 4.14 17.25 13.01
N ASN A 222 3.02 17.96 13.23
CA ASN A 222 2.79 19.31 12.73
C ASN A 222 2.84 20.29 13.91
N GLY A 223 3.98 20.97 14.08
CA GLY A 223 4.26 21.72 15.30
C GLY A 223 4.25 20.79 16.52
N LYS A 224 3.34 21.03 17.47
CA LYS A 224 3.17 20.19 18.67
C LYS A 224 2.18 19.03 18.49
N LYS A 225 1.44 18.99 17.38
CA LYS A 225 0.41 17.97 17.14
C LYS A 225 1.03 16.74 16.53
N VAL A 226 0.89 15.59 17.20
CA VAL A 226 1.21 14.27 16.65
C VAL A 226 0.15 13.90 15.61
N LEU A 227 0.58 13.60 14.40
CA LEU A 227 -0.30 13.15 13.31
C LEU A 227 -0.26 11.63 13.13
N PHE A 228 0.89 11.03 13.45
CA PHE A 228 1.15 9.61 13.29
C PHE A 228 2.29 9.21 14.22
N GLU A 229 2.18 8.03 14.84
CA GLU A 229 3.25 7.42 15.60
C GLU A 229 3.22 5.89 15.42
N GLU A 230 4.38 5.27 15.23
CA GLU A 230 4.47 3.81 15.11
C GLU A 230 5.87 3.32 15.50
N PHE A 231 5.91 2.15 16.14
CA PHE A 231 7.14 1.40 16.38
C PHE A 231 7.42 0.45 15.22
N GLY A 232 8.64 0.48 14.68
CA GLY A 232 9.01 -0.48 13.65
C GLY A 232 10.34 -0.22 12.98
N GLU A 233 10.34 -0.30 11.65
CA GLU A 233 11.53 -0.22 10.81
C GLU A 233 11.42 0.92 9.80
N MET A 234 12.56 1.57 9.54
CA MET A 234 12.71 2.59 8.52
C MET A 234 14.02 2.47 7.76
N LEU A 235 14.11 3.14 6.61
CA LEU A 235 15.26 3.13 5.72
C LEU A 235 15.58 4.56 5.27
N PHE A 236 16.85 4.94 5.36
CA PHE A 236 17.34 6.16 4.72
C PHE A 236 17.59 5.95 3.22
N THR A 237 17.14 6.90 2.39
CA THR A 237 17.32 6.89 0.94
C THR A 237 18.07 8.14 0.50
N HIS A 238 18.47 8.20 -0.78
CA HIS A 238 19.17 9.35 -1.34
C HIS A 238 18.33 10.64 -1.38
N PHE A 239 17.01 10.54 -1.27
CA PHE A 239 16.05 11.66 -1.32
C PHE A 239 15.37 11.94 0.03
N GLY A 240 15.45 11.02 1.00
CA GLY A 240 14.70 11.12 2.24
C GLY A 240 14.61 9.80 3.00
N VAL A 241 13.38 9.38 3.31
CA VAL A 241 13.13 8.23 4.18
C VAL A 241 12.03 7.32 3.63
N SER A 242 12.17 6.03 3.91
CA SER A 242 11.27 4.96 3.50
C SER A 242 11.22 3.88 4.59
N GLY A 243 10.76 2.68 4.24
CA GLY A 243 10.58 1.55 5.14
C GLY A 243 9.16 1.46 5.71
N PRO A 244 8.78 0.30 6.29
CA PRO A 244 7.41 -0.02 6.62
C PRO A 244 6.65 1.08 7.37
N VAL A 245 7.25 1.64 8.42
CA VAL A 245 6.62 2.67 9.25
C VAL A 245 6.33 3.94 8.44
N LEU A 246 7.28 4.38 7.61
CA LEU A 246 7.12 5.59 6.81
C LEU A 246 6.16 5.36 5.62
N LEU A 247 6.14 4.16 5.05
CA LEU A 247 5.13 3.83 4.04
C LEU A 247 3.73 3.93 4.65
N SER A 248 3.47 3.31 5.79
CA SER A 248 2.18 3.44 6.50
C SER A 248 1.85 4.90 6.81
N ALA A 249 2.81 5.65 7.37
CA ALA A 249 2.61 7.05 7.75
C ALA A 249 2.16 7.94 6.58
N SER A 250 2.64 7.67 5.36
CA SER A 250 2.29 8.45 4.16
C SER A 250 0.77 8.51 3.91
N SER A 251 0.02 7.45 4.22
CA SER A 251 -1.44 7.41 4.04
C SER A 251 -2.20 8.33 5.01
N TYR A 252 -1.62 8.65 6.17
CA TYR A 252 -2.27 9.46 7.20
C TYR A 252 -1.94 10.95 7.09
N VAL A 253 -0.72 11.28 6.65
CA VAL A 253 -0.21 12.66 6.71
C VAL A 253 -0.19 13.39 5.38
N ALA A 254 -0.47 12.71 4.25
CA ALA A 254 -0.39 13.28 2.90
C ALA A 254 -1.12 14.62 2.74
N SER A 255 -2.37 14.70 3.20
CA SER A 255 -3.20 15.91 3.11
C SER A 255 -2.66 17.08 3.92
N THR A 256 -1.96 16.81 5.02
CA THR A 256 -1.34 17.85 5.85
C THR A 256 0.02 18.25 5.30
N LEU A 257 0.80 17.29 4.81
CA LEU A 257 2.10 17.54 4.19
C LEU A 257 1.97 18.40 2.91
N LYS A 258 0.89 18.24 2.13
CA LYS A 258 0.56 19.12 1.01
C LYS A 258 0.41 20.60 1.40
N LYS A 259 0.06 20.90 2.66
CA LYS A 259 -0.13 22.26 3.17
C LYS A 259 1.16 22.88 3.71
N GLY A 260 2.18 22.06 4.00
CA GLY A 260 3.45 22.52 4.54
C GLY A 260 4.30 21.40 5.12
N PRO A 261 5.59 21.68 5.42
CA PRO A 261 6.52 20.68 5.91
C PRO A 261 6.12 20.12 7.27
N LEU A 262 6.47 18.86 7.51
CA LEU A 262 6.24 18.14 8.77
C LEU A 262 7.56 17.76 9.43
N THR A 263 7.54 17.52 10.74
CA THR A 263 8.71 17.02 11.48
C THR A 263 8.57 15.53 11.73
N LEU A 264 9.48 14.74 11.22
CA LEU A 264 9.68 13.36 11.63
C LEU A 264 10.66 13.34 12.81
N SER A 265 10.19 12.90 13.97
CA SER A 265 11.03 12.57 15.12
C SER A 265 11.25 11.06 15.16
N ILE A 266 12.51 10.65 15.36
CA ILE A 266 12.89 9.25 15.47
C ILE A 266 13.56 9.03 16.82
N ASP A 267 12.95 8.17 17.61
CA ASP A 267 13.56 7.60 18.80
C ASP A 267 14.31 6.33 18.42
N LEU A 268 15.65 6.41 18.47
CA LEU A 268 16.53 5.30 18.10
C LEU A 268 16.61 4.20 19.18
N LYS A 269 16.11 4.47 20.39
CA LYS A 269 16.14 3.56 21.55
C LYS A 269 14.84 3.65 22.34
N PRO A 270 13.68 3.30 21.75
CA PRO A 270 12.37 3.46 22.38
C PRO A 270 12.18 2.56 23.60
N ALA A 271 12.91 1.44 23.67
CA ALA A 271 12.88 0.52 24.82
C ALA A 271 13.57 1.09 26.08
N LEU A 272 14.24 2.25 26.00
CA LEU A 272 14.94 2.88 27.11
C LEU A 272 14.32 4.25 27.39
N SER A 273 13.99 4.53 28.66
CA SER A 273 13.71 5.90 29.10
C SER A 273 14.95 6.79 28.92
N ALA A 274 14.78 8.10 28.97
CA ALA A 274 15.90 9.04 28.91
C ALA A 274 16.94 8.77 30.02
N GLU A 275 16.47 8.46 31.23
CA GLU A 275 17.31 8.15 32.39
C GLU A 275 18.03 6.81 32.21
N GLN A 276 17.34 5.80 31.67
CA GLN A 276 17.95 4.50 31.39
C GLN A 276 19.00 4.58 30.28
N LEU A 277 18.76 5.40 29.26
CA LEU A 277 19.74 5.67 28.20
C LEU A 277 20.94 6.45 28.75
N ASP A 278 20.72 7.47 29.58
CA ASP A 278 21.80 8.21 30.25
C ASP A 278 22.69 7.28 31.08
N ALA A 279 22.06 6.42 31.90
CA ALA A 279 22.77 5.43 32.70
C ALA A 279 23.51 4.40 31.84
N ARG A 280 22.98 4.04 30.67
CA ARG A 280 23.67 3.18 29.71
C ARG A 280 24.90 3.87 29.12
N ILE A 281 24.75 5.12 28.66
CA ILE A 281 25.85 5.92 28.10
C ILE A 281 26.97 6.06 29.13
N LEU A 282 26.64 6.33 30.40
CA LEU A 282 27.63 6.39 31.48
C LEU A 282 28.44 5.10 31.62
N ARG A 283 27.80 3.93 31.53
CA ARG A 283 28.50 2.64 31.56
C ARG A 283 29.43 2.46 30.36
N ASP A 284 28.93 2.75 29.16
CA ASP A 284 29.74 2.69 27.93
C ASP A 284 30.92 3.67 27.98
N PHE A 285 30.75 4.83 28.64
CA PHE A 285 31.78 5.83 28.82
C PHE A 285 32.89 5.41 29.80
N GLU A 286 32.59 4.66 30.86
CA GLU A 286 33.61 4.17 31.79
C GLU A 286 34.60 3.23 31.08
N GLU A 287 34.12 2.38 30.18
CA GLU A 287 34.94 1.49 29.35
C GLU A 287 35.80 2.25 28.32
N ALA A 288 35.39 3.48 27.98
CA ALA A 288 36.01 4.32 26.96
C ALA A 288 36.64 5.61 27.52
N LYS A 289 36.85 5.72 28.85
CA LYS A 289 37.15 6.99 29.53
C LYS A 289 38.31 7.81 28.96
N ASN A 290 39.37 7.15 28.50
CA ASN A 290 40.56 7.78 27.93
C ASN A 290 40.51 7.92 26.40
N LYS A 291 39.47 7.40 25.74
CA LYS A 291 39.27 7.50 24.30
C LYS A 291 38.62 8.85 23.96
N GLN A 292 38.77 9.23 22.70
CA GLN A 292 38.04 10.34 22.11
C GLN A 292 36.55 9.97 21.98
N TYR A 293 35.67 10.95 22.16
CA TYR A 293 34.21 10.80 22.12
C TYR A 293 33.73 10.11 20.85
N LYS A 294 34.30 10.44 19.68
CA LYS A 294 33.92 9.79 18.42
C LYS A 294 34.08 8.27 18.40
N ASN A 295 34.91 7.72 19.28
CA ASN A 295 35.20 6.29 19.37
C ASN A 295 34.40 5.58 20.48
N SER A 296 33.52 6.28 21.21
CA SER A 296 32.75 5.70 22.32
C SER A 296 31.35 5.22 21.95
N LEU A 297 30.81 5.60 20.79
CA LEU A 297 29.41 5.32 20.42
C LEU A 297 29.20 4.02 19.62
N ASN A 298 30.27 3.28 19.33
CA ASN A 298 30.25 2.09 18.46
C ASN A 298 29.35 0.95 18.99
N HIS A 299 29.18 0.85 20.31
CA HIS A 299 28.30 -0.14 20.93
C HIS A 299 26.83 0.29 21.00
N LEU A 300 26.57 1.59 20.85
CA LEU A 300 25.24 2.17 20.98
C LEU A 300 24.54 2.29 19.62
N LEU A 301 25.29 2.70 18.58
CA LEU A 301 24.75 3.15 17.30
C LEU A 301 25.43 2.45 16.10
N PRO A 302 24.71 2.27 14.98
CA PRO A 302 25.33 1.88 13.72
C PRO A 302 26.41 2.89 13.28
N ALA A 303 27.51 2.40 12.71
CA ALA A 303 28.66 3.22 12.35
C ALA A 303 28.32 4.48 11.51
N LYS A 304 27.38 4.36 10.56
CA LYS A 304 26.93 5.49 9.73
C LYS A 304 26.25 6.61 10.52
N LEU A 305 25.61 6.30 11.65
CA LEU A 305 24.92 7.30 12.49
C LEU A 305 25.85 8.05 13.44
N ILE A 306 27.03 7.51 13.73
CA ILE A 306 27.89 8.03 14.78
C ILE A 306 28.30 9.48 14.51
N SER A 307 28.78 9.79 13.29
CA SER A 307 29.17 11.16 12.92
C SER A 307 28.01 12.14 13.04
N VAL A 308 26.82 11.74 12.59
CA VAL A 308 25.60 12.55 12.62
C VAL A 308 25.17 12.84 14.07
N ILE A 309 25.20 11.84 14.94
CA ILE A 309 24.82 11.99 16.35
C ILE A 309 25.86 12.84 17.10
N ILE A 310 27.15 12.70 16.80
CA ILE A 310 28.20 13.56 17.37
C ILE A 310 27.91 15.02 17.03
N GLU A 311 27.69 15.33 15.75
CA GLU A 311 27.36 16.68 15.30
C GLU A 311 26.11 17.23 16.01
N ARG A 312 25.04 16.44 16.05
CA ARG A 312 23.77 16.83 16.71
C ARG A 312 23.89 16.99 18.23
N SER A 313 24.80 16.25 18.87
CA SER A 313 25.04 16.38 20.32
C SER A 313 25.77 17.67 20.70
N GLY A 314 26.40 18.35 19.74
CA GLY A 314 27.21 19.55 19.98
C GLY A 314 28.54 19.30 20.72
N ILE A 315 28.88 18.03 20.97
CA ILE A 315 30.11 17.64 21.67
C ILE A 315 31.25 17.50 20.65
N SER A 316 32.41 18.08 20.95
CA SER A 316 33.58 17.93 20.08
C SER A 316 33.98 16.46 19.91
N PRO A 317 34.18 15.96 18.67
CA PRO A 317 34.54 14.57 18.41
C PRO A 317 35.88 14.15 19.05
N GLU A 318 36.79 15.12 19.24
CA GLU A 318 38.13 14.89 19.78
C GLU A 318 38.17 14.97 21.32
N LYS A 319 37.09 15.45 21.96
CA LYS A 319 37.00 15.56 23.42
C LYS A 319 37.15 14.18 24.06
N LYS A 320 37.86 14.10 25.19
CA LYS A 320 37.97 12.83 25.91
C LYS A 320 36.66 12.52 26.62
N VAL A 321 36.32 11.24 26.69
CA VAL A 321 35.07 10.79 27.30
C VAL A 321 34.95 11.20 28.77
N ASN A 322 36.05 11.14 29.53
CA ASN A 322 36.08 11.57 30.94
C ASN A 322 35.93 13.08 31.17
N GLU A 323 35.96 13.90 30.11
CA GLU A 323 35.74 15.35 30.18
C GLU A 323 34.30 15.74 29.79
N ILE A 324 33.46 14.77 29.39
CA ILE A 324 32.07 15.02 28.98
C ILE A 324 31.21 15.37 30.20
N THR A 325 30.54 16.52 30.15
CA THR A 325 29.68 16.98 31.26
C THR A 325 28.33 16.27 31.26
N ARG A 326 27.57 16.46 32.35
CA ARG A 326 26.21 15.94 32.43
C ARG A 326 25.28 16.58 31.39
N GLU A 327 25.45 17.87 31.14
CA GLU A 327 24.67 18.65 30.18
C GLU A 327 24.94 18.18 28.75
N GLU A 328 26.21 17.97 28.41
CA GLU A 328 26.62 17.40 27.12
C GLU A 328 26.06 15.99 26.94
N ARG A 329 26.16 15.14 27.97
CA ARG A 329 25.58 13.79 27.92
C ARG A 329 24.06 13.82 27.75
N HIS A 330 23.38 14.77 28.38
CA HIS A 330 21.94 14.98 28.18
C HIS A 330 21.63 15.40 26.74
N ALA A 331 22.46 16.25 26.12
CA ALA A 331 22.32 16.60 24.70
C ALA A 331 22.49 15.37 23.78
N LEU A 332 23.41 14.44 24.09
CA LEU A 332 23.53 13.16 23.40
C LEU A 332 22.28 12.30 23.58
N VAL A 333 21.73 12.20 24.80
CA VAL A 333 20.46 11.49 25.04
C VAL A 333 19.35 12.07 24.16
N CYS A 334 19.20 13.40 24.11
CA CYS A 334 18.22 14.06 23.25
C CYS A 334 18.46 13.77 21.76
N ALA A 335 19.71 13.83 21.28
CA ALA A 335 20.04 13.54 19.89
C ALA A 335 19.69 12.10 19.45
N VAL A 336 19.70 11.15 20.39
CA VAL A 336 19.34 9.74 20.15
C VAL A 336 17.83 9.49 20.29
N LYS A 337 17.16 10.19 21.21
CA LYS A 337 15.74 10.01 21.51
C LYS A 337 14.80 10.83 20.62
N ASP A 338 15.27 11.93 20.04
CA ASP A 338 14.47 12.85 19.22
C ASP A 338 15.26 13.27 17.96
N PHE A 339 15.66 12.27 17.15
CA PHE A 339 16.34 12.52 15.89
C PHE A 339 15.35 13.10 14.87
N CYS A 340 15.35 14.44 14.75
CA CYS A 340 14.43 15.15 13.87
C CYS A 340 14.90 15.22 12.40
N ILE A 341 13.95 15.08 11.47
CA ILE A 341 14.09 15.28 10.02
C ILE A 341 12.87 16.07 9.52
N THR A 342 13.06 17.03 8.63
CA THR A 342 11.98 17.79 8.00
C THR A 342 11.49 17.10 6.75
N LEU A 343 10.25 16.61 6.78
CA LEU A 343 9.56 16.03 5.63
C LEU A 343 8.95 17.15 4.78
N VAL A 344 9.22 17.13 3.47
CA VAL A 344 8.81 18.21 2.54
C VAL A 344 7.88 17.73 1.42
N GLY A 345 7.77 16.42 1.22
CA GLY A 345 6.95 15.86 0.16
C GLY A 345 6.87 14.34 0.22
N LEU A 346 6.01 13.78 -0.63
CA LEU A 346 5.94 12.35 -0.93
C LEU A 346 6.55 12.10 -2.30
N ARG A 347 7.07 10.89 -2.52
CA ARG A 347 7.41 10.44 -3.87
C ARG A 347 6.15 10.26 -4.72
N ASP A 348 6.34 10.18 -6.03
CA ASP A 348 5.24 10.13 -6.99
C ASP A 348 4.61 8.73 -7.12
N TYR A 349 3.60 8.62 -7.98
CA TYR A 349 2.89 7.36 -8.24
C TYR A 349 3.77 6.23 -8.81
N LYS A 350 4.98 6.51 -9.33
CA LYS A 350 5.90 5.46 -9.80
C LYS A 350 6.49 4.67 -8.64
N GLU A 351 6.52 5.25 -7.44
CA GLU A 351 7.06 4.65 -6.22
C GLU A 351 5.98 4.36 -5.16
N ALA A 352 4.77 4.88 -5.35
CA ALA A 352 3.63 4.58 -4.49
C ALA A 352 3.18 3.13 -4.65
N ILE A 353 2.84 2.46 -3.55
CA ILE A 353 2.31 1.09 -3.61
C ILE A 353 0.84 1.09 -4.04
N ILE A 354 0.10 2.11 -3.60
CA ILE A 354 -1.32 2.30 -3.90
C ILE A 354 -1.63 3.76 -4.25
N THR A 355 -2.80 3.97 -4.82
CA THR A 355 -3.47 5.27 -4.89
C THR A 355 -4.50 5.38 -3.77
N GLN A 356 -4.40 6.43 -2.97
CA GLN A 356 -5.46 6.84 -2.07
C GLN A 356 -6.44 7.74 -2.83
N GLY A 357 -7.73 7.63 -2.52
CA GLY A 357 -8.78 8.25 -3.32
C GLY A 357 -9.31 7.30 -4.40
N GLY A 358 -10.40 7.69 -5.06
CA GLY A 358 -10.98 6.93 -6.16
C GLY A 358 -12.44 7.28 -6.41
N VAL A 359 -13.17 6.36 -7.02
CA VAL A 359 -14.63 6.47 -7.18
C VAL A 359 -15.27 6.51 -5.80
N SER A 360 -16.05 7.56 -5.54
CA SER A 360 -16.72 7.77 -4.25
C SER A 360 -17.63 6.59 -3.91
N VAL A 361 -17.29 5.87 -2.84
CA VAL A 361 -18.07 4.73 -2.34
C VAL A 361 -19.51 5.09 -1.93
N ARG A 362 -19.80 6.39 -1.73
CA ARG A 362 -21.16 6.87 -1.44
C ARG A 362 -22.11 6.64 -2.62
N GLU A 363 -21.56 6.60 -3.83
CA GLU A 363 -22.26 6.45 -5.10
C GLU A 363 -22.26 4.99 -5.60
N VAL A 364 -21.77 4.06 -4.78
CA VAL A 364 -21.73 2.62 -5.05
C VAL A 364 -22.52 1.90 -3.97
N ASN A 365 -23.22 0.84 -4.34
CA ASN A 365 -23.97 0.01 -3.40
C ASN A 365 -22.99 -0.93 -2.65
N PRO A 366 -22.84 -0.83 -1.32
CA PRO A 366 -21.91 -1.65 -0.57
C PRO A 366 -22.28 -3.15 -0.56
N SER A 367 -23.52 -3.53 -0.87
CA SER A 367 -23.93 -4.94 -0.90
C SER A 367 -23.78 -5.60 -2.26
N THR A 368 -23.52 -4.84 -3.33
CA THR A 368 -23.43 -5.39 -4.69
C THR A 368 -22.25 -4.89 -5.51
N MET A 369 -21.58 -3.83 -5.06
CA MET A 369 -20.58 -3.06 -5.82
C MET A 369 -21.13 -2.35 -7.08
N GLU A 370 -22.46 -2.35 -7.26
CA GLU A 370 -23.12 -1.68 -8.37
C GLU A 370 -23.15 -0.16 -8.17
N SER A 371 -23.01 0.58 -9.26
CA SER A 371 -23.24 2.02 -9.30
C SER A 371 -24.68 2.35 -8.91
N LYS A 372 -24.85 3.41 -8.12
CA LYS A 372 -26.17 4.01 -7.83
C LYS A 372 -26.65 4.96 -8.93
N LYS A 373 -25.83 5.22 -9.96
CA LYS A 373 -26.11 6.20 -11.02
C LYS A 373 -26.37 5.52 -12.37
N THR A 374 -25.73 4.39 -12.63
CA THR A 374 -25.83 3.64 -13.88
C THR A 374 -26.06 2.17 -13.57
N ALA A 375 -27.22 1.65 -13.93
CA ALA A 375 -27.55 0.24 -13.73
C ALA A 375 -26.66 -0.65 -14.61
N GLY A 376 -26.25 -1.81 -14.09
CA GLY A 376 -25.34 -2.72 -14.79
C GLY A 376 -23.86 -2.30 -14.77
N LEU A 377 -23.52 -1.16 -14.16
CA LEU A 377 -22.14 -0.72 -13.96
C LEU A 377 -21.66 -1.07 -12.56
N TYR A 378 -20.49 -1.69 -12.44
CA TYR A 378 -19.90 -2.07 -11.16
C TYR A 378 -18.46 -1.57 -11.05
N PHE A 379 -17.98 -1.37 -9.82
CA PHE A 379 -16.61 -0.96 -9.55
C PHE A 379 -15.99 -1.87 -8.48
N ALA A 380 -14.76 -2.33 -8.68
CA ALA A 380 -14.07 -3.16 -7.69
C ALA A 380 -12.55 -2.94 -7.67
N GLY A 381 -11.95 -3.18 -6.50
CA GLY A 381 -10.52 -2.96 -6.24
C GLY A 381 -10.15 -1.49 -6.08
N GLU A 382 -8.88 -1.17 -6.35
CA GLU A 382 -8.24 0.15 -6.11
C GLU A 382 -8.81 1.30 -6.95
N VAL A 383 -9.76 1.04 -7.86
CA VAL A 383 -10.50 2.12 -8.54
C VAL A 383 -11.50 2.81 -7.60
N LEU A 384 -11.92 2.13 -6.54
CA LEU A 384 -12.78 2.69 -5.49
C LEU A 384 -11.95 3.54 -4.53
N ASP A 385 -12.61 4.50 -3.86
CA ASP A 385 -12.07 5.25 -2.73
C ASP A 385 -11.90 4.34 -1.49
N LEU A 386 -11.00 3.36 -1.59
CA LEU A 386 -10.72 2.34 -0.59
C LEU A 386 -9.21 2.08 -0.56
N ASP A 387 -8.63 2.24 0.62
CA ASP A 387 -7.22 1.95 0.86
C ASP A 387 -6.99 1.41 2.27
N ALA A 388 -5.94 0.60 2.37
CA ALA A 388 -5.50 -0.01 3.60
C ALA A 388 -3.99 0.16 3.78
N VAL A 389 -3.48 -0.18 4.96
CA VAL A 389 -2.02 -0.22 5.21
C VAL A 389 -1.34 -1.37 4.44
N THR A 390 0.00 -1.42 4.49
CA THR A 390 0.73 -2.60 3.98
C THR A 390 0.40 -3.84 4.81
N GLY A 391 0.49 -5.03 4.22
CA GLY A 391 0.26 -6.28 4.98
C GLY A 391 -0.65 -7.29 4.29
N GLY A 392 -1.10 -7.02 3.06
CA GLY A 392 -1.97 -7.90 2.28
C GLY A 392 -3.41 -7.37 2.19
N PHE A 393 -3.75 -6.38 3.01
CA PHE A 393 -5.08 -5.79 3.11
C PHE A 393 -5.61 -5.18 1.80
N ASN A 394 -4.78 -4.47 1.04
CA ASN A 394 -5.20 -3.90 -0.25
C ASN A 394 -5.52 -4.98 -1.31
N LEU A 395 -4.80 -6.10 -1.29
CA LEU A 395 -5.15 -7.23 -2.15
C LEU A 395 -6.43 -7.91 -1.64
N GLN A 396 -6.61 -8.05 -0.33
CA GLN A 396 -7.87 -8.53 0.24
C GLN A 396 -9.08 -7.67 -0.19
N ILE A 397 -8.96 -6.34 -0.16
CA ILE A 397 -9.98 -5.42 -0.71
C ILE A 397 -10.29 -5.76 -2.15
N ALA A 398 -9.26 -5.96 -2.98
CA ALA A 398 -9.44 -6.29 -4.40
C ALA A 398 -10.16 -7.64 -4.58
N TRP A 399 -9.79 -8.68 -3.84
CA TRP A 399 -10.44 -9.99 -3.89
C TRP A 399 -11.92 -9.88 -3.47
N SER A 400 -12.17 -9.34 -2.29
CA SER A 400 -13.51 -9.28 -1.71
C SER A 400 -14.47 -8.43 -2.54
N THR A 401 -14.04 -7.26 -2.99
CA THR A 401 -14.88 -6.39 -3.85
C THR A 401 -15.06 -6.97 -5.23
N GLY A 402 -14.03 -7.58 -5.83
CA GLY A 402 -14.12 -8.25 -7.11
C GLY A 402 -15.13 -9.40 -7.08
N TYR A 403 -15.01 -10.30 -6.10
CA TYR A 403 -15.92 -11.41 -5.92
C TYR A 403 -17.37 -10.93 -5.75
N LEU A 404 -17.60 -9.97 -4.84
CA LEU A 404 -18.94 -9.45 -4.58
C LEU A 404 -19.56 -8.81 -5.83
N ALA A 405 -18.78 -8.03 -6.60
CA ALA A 405 -19.25 -7.46 -7.86
C ALA A 405 -19.67 -8.55 -8.85
N GLY A 406 -18.87 -9.62 -8.97
CA GLY A 406 -19.12 -10.71 -9.90
C GLY A 406 -20.38 -11.52 -9.58
N ILE A 407 -20.61 -11.89 -8.30
CA ILE A 407 -21.80 -12.65 -7.91
C ILE A 407 -23.08 -11.81 -7.90
N SER A 408 -22.96 -10.49 -7.88
CA SER A 408 -24.12 -9.59 -7.76
C SER A 408 -24.76 -9.23 -9.09
N VAL A 409 -24.13 -9.62 -10.21
CA VAL A 409 -24.72 -9.44 -11.53
C VAL A 409 -26.01 -10.28 -11.63
N PRO A 410 -27.16 -9.68 -11.99
CA PRO A 410 -28.41 -10.43 -12.16
C PRO A 410 -28.33 -11.46 -13.30
N GLN A 411 -29.00 -12.60 -13.11
CA GLN A 411 -29.05 -13.72 -14.08
C GLN A 411 -29.67 -13.40 -15.43
#